data_AF-A0A9Q5G7W1-F1
#
_entry.id   AF-A0A9Q5G7W1-F1
#
_cell.length_a   1.000
_cell.length_b   1.000
_cell.length_c   1.000
_cell.angle_alpha   90.00
_cell.angle_beta   90.00
_cell.angle_gamma   90.00
#
_symmetry.space_group_name_H-M   'P 1'
#
loop_
_entity.id
_entity.type
_entity.pdbx_description
1 polymer ?
#
loop_
_entity_poly.entity_id
_entity_poly.type
_entity_poly.pdbx_seq_one_letter_code
_entity_poly.pdbx_strand_id
1 'polypeptide(L)'
;MVGYVYEVEGFTSTHEYNVEINAKTGKIIDHESDRLDHDDKKHAIKLTGIISRGKASKIANKKTHGKSSEWTLEYSKKYKTTIWDVKSGNKEVKIKATSGKILSVTND
;
A
#
# COMPACT_ATOMS: atom_id res chain seq x y z
N MET A 1 15.62 -16.12 9.15
CA MET A 1 15.50 -15.08 8.09
C MET A 1 14.06 -14.63 8.07
N VAL A 2 13.78 -13.40 8.51
CA VAL A 2 12.42 -12.84 8.42
C VAL A 2 12.21 -12.47 6.96
N GLY A 3 11.21 -13.08 6.32
CA GLY A 3 10.85 -12.80 4.93
C GLY A 3 10.00 -11.53 4.83
N TYR A 4 9.42 -11.28 3.65
CA TYR A 4 8.40 -10.25 3.53
C TYR A 4 7.18 -10.58 4.39
N VAL A 5 6.55 -9.53 4.93
CA VAL A 5 5.27 -9.57 5.63
C VAL A 5 4.27 -8.79 4.78
N TYR A 6 3.05 -9.30 4.67
CA TYR A 6 1.91 -8.51 4.23
C TYR A 6 1.21 -7.97 5.46
N GLU A 7 1.00 -6.67 5.50
CA GLU A 7 0.08 -6.03 6.41
C GLU A 7 -1.20 -5.70 5.63
N VAL A 8 -2.35 -6.10 6.16
CA VAL A 8 -3.65 -5.89 5.54
C VAL A 8 -4.59 -5.24 6.55
N GLU A 9 -4.87 -3.96 6.32
CA GLU A 9 -5.85 -3.21 7.08
C GLU A 9 -7.23 -3.25 6.41
N GLY A 10 -8.26 -3.48 7.21
CA GLY A 10 -9.66 -3.47 6.79
C GLY A 10 -10.56 -2.87 7.86
N PHE A 11 -11.78 -2.50 7.48
CA PHE A 11 -12.73 -1.92 8.42
C PHE A 11 -14.18 -2.26 8.06
N THR A 12 -15.03 -2.32 9.09
CA THR A 12 -16.49 -2.35 8.97
C THR A 12 -17.06 -0.99 9.38
N SER A 13 -18.37 -0.89 9.60
CA SER A 13 -18.96 0.32 10.18
C SER A 13 -18.62 0.55 11.65
N THR A 14 -18.04 -0.44 12.34
CA THR A 14 -17.85 -0.38 13.81
C THR A 14 -16.45 -0.74 14.28
N HIS A 15 -15.65 -1.43 13.46
CA HIS A 15 -14.33 -1.91 13.86
C HIS A 15 -13.33 -1.77 12.72
N GLU A 16 -12.07 -1.62 13.08
CA GLU A 16 -10.92 -1.83 12.21
C GLU A 16 -10.21 -3.13 12.56
N TYR A 17 -9.47 -3.64 11.58
CA TYR A 17 -8.77 -4.90 11.66
C TYR A 17 -7.41 -4.71 11.00
N ASN A 18 -6.37 -5.17 11.68
CA ASN A 18 -5.04 -5.34 11.10
C ASN A 18 -4.67 -6.82 11.13
N VAL A 19 -4.05 -7.31 10.06
CA VAL A 19 -3.58 -8.69 9.95
C VAL A 19 -2.20 -8.69 9.33
N GLU A 20 -1.22 -9.25 10.05
CA GLU A 20 0.10 -9.53 9.53
C GLU A 20 0.19 -10.97 9.03
N ILE A 21 0.65 -11.15 7.80
CA ILE A 21 0.72 -12.44 7.13
C ILE A 21 2.14 -12.67 6.63
N ASN A 22 2.70 -13.84 6.95
CA ASN A 22 3.98 -14.26 6.41
C ASN A 22 3.88 -14.45 4.89
N ALA A 23 4.53 -13.60 4.10
CA ALA A 23 4.36 -13.60 2.64
C ALA A 23 4.85 -14.88 1.95
N LYS A 24 5.71 -15.67 2.60
CA LYS A 24 6.21 -16.93 2.05
C LYS A 24 5.25 -18.10 2.31
N THR A 25 4.63 -18.14 3.48
CA THR A 25 3.87 -19.31 3.95
C THR A 25 2.36 -19.07 3.98
N GLY A 26 1.90 -17.82 3.93
CA GLY A 26 0.50 -17.45 4.09
C GLY A 26 -0.03 -17.60 5.53
N LYS A 27 0.82 -17.95 6.50
CA LYS A 27 0.43 -18.04 7.90
C LYS A 27 0.21 -16.64 8.48
N ILE A 28 -0.86 -16.47 9.23
CA ILE A 28 -1.07 -15.30 10.10
C ILE A 28 0.07 -15.28 11.12
N ILE A 29 0.77 -14.14 11.19
CA ILE A 29 1.79 -13.85 12.19
C ILE A 29 1.11 -13.19 13.37
N ASP A 30 0.28 -12.18 13.10
CA ASP A 30 -0.43 -11.40 14.09
C ASP A 30 -1.76 -10.87 13.55
N HIS A 31 -2.66 -10.51 14.45
CA HIS A 31 -3.93 -9.87 14.11
C HIS A 31 -4.46 -9.06 15.29
N GLU A 32 -4.96 -7.87 14.98
CA GLU A 32 -5.52 -6.94 15.95
C GLU A 32 -6.86 -6.40 15.44
N SER A 33 -7.74 -6.02 16.37
CA SER A 33 -9.00 -5.38 16.02
C SER A 33 -9.41 -4.39 17.11
N ASP A 34 -9.81 -3.20 16.67
CA ASP A 34 -10.25 -2.13 17.55
C ASP A 34 -11.59 -1.57 17.10
N ARG A 35 -12.32 -0.94 18.02
CA ARG A 35 -13.54 -0.22 17.69
C ARG A 35 -13.16 1.05 16.93
N LEU A 36 -13.88 1.33 15.85
CA LEU A 36 -13.73 2.60 15.15
C LEU A 36 -14.32 3.71 16.01
N ASP A 37 -13.56 4.80 16.14
CA ASP A 37 -14.08 6.02 16.72
C ASP A 37 -14.99 6.73 15.72
N HIS A 38 -15.98 7.45 16.24
CA HIS A 38 -17.02 8.08 15.43
C HIS A 38 -16.46 9.14 14.45
N ASP A 39 -15.27 9.66 14.73
CA ASP A 39 -14.58 10.66 13.90
C ASP A 39 -13.62 10.04 12.86
N ASP A 40 -13.45 8.71 12.85
CA ASP A 40 -12.57 8.01 11.93
C ASP A 40 -13.16 7.92 10.52
N LYS A 41 -12.70 8.84 9.65
CA LYS A 41 -13.00 8.80 8.22
C LYS A 41 -12.07 7.83 7.51
N LYS A 42 -12.44 6.55 7.49
CA LYS A 42 -11.80 5.52 6.68
C LYS A 42 -12.26 5.58 5.22
N HIS A 43 -11.35 5.26 4.30
CA HIS A 43 -11.63 5.25 2.87
C HIS A 43 -11.25 3.91 2.28
N ALA A 44 -12.21 3.23 1.66
CA ALA A 44 -11.94 1.98 0.97
C ALA A 44 -11.05 2.22 -0.26
N ILE A 45 -10.09 1.32 -0.47
CA ILE A 45 -9.27 1.30 -1.67
C ILE A 45 -9.99 0.59 -2.83
N LYS A 46 -9.65 0.97 -4.06
CA LYS A 46 -10.07 0.24 -5.25
C LYS A 46 -9.12 -0.93 -5.48
N LEU A 47 -9.66 -2.16 -5.44
CA LEU A 47 -8.90 -3.39 -5.63
C LEU A 47 -8.94 -3.93 -7.07
N THR A 48 -9.92 -3.49 -7.87
CA THR A 48 -10.11 -3.96 -9.26
C THR A 48 -9.71 -2.91 -10.28
N GLY A 49 -9.27 -3.35 -11.47
CA GLY A 49 -8.85 -2.42 -12.53
C GLY A 49 -7.66 -1.54 -12.13
N ILE A 50 -6.80 -2.04 -11.24
CA ILE A 50 -5.55 -1.40 -10.83
C ILE A 50 -4.35 -2.14 -11.42
N ILE A 51 -3.22 -1.43 -11.53
CA ILE A 51 -1.94 -2.04 -11.88
C ILE A 51 -1.46 -2.95 -10.76
N SER A 52 -0.77 -4.04 -11.12
CA SER A 52 -0.14 -4.92 -10.14
C SER A 52 1.04 -4.25 -9.43
N ARG A 53 1.39 -4.73 -8.24
CA ARG A 53 2.62 -4.35 -7.51
C ARG A 53 3.87 -4.44 -8.39
N GLY A 54 3.97 -5.48 -9.22
CA GLY A 54 5.09 -5.65 -10.15
C GLY A 54 5.17 -4.56 -11.22
N LYS A 55 4.03 -4.10 -11.75
CA LYS A 55 3.98 -2.96 -12.68
C LYS A 55 4.32 -1.65 -11.98
N ALA A 56 3.85 -1.43 -10.76
CA ALA A 56 4.23 -0.27 -9.94
C ALA A 56 5.75 -0.23 -9.68
N SER A 57 6.35 -1.38 -9.33
CA SER A 57 7.81 -1.52 -9.15
C SER A 57 8.59 -1.12 -10.40
N LYS A 58 8.16 -1.59 -11.59
CA LYS A 58 8.81 -1.24 -12.87
C LYS A 58 8.77 0.27 -13.13
N ILE A 59 7.65 0.92 -12.83
CA ILE A 59 7.49 2.37 -12.99
C ILE A 59 8.41 3.12 -12.01
N ALA A 60 8.41 2.74 -10.73
CA ALA A 60 9.22 3.37 -9.69
C ALA A 60 10.73 3.21 -9.95
N ASN A 61 11.18 1.99 -10.25
CA ASN A 61 12.58 1.72 -10.55
C ASN A 61 13.05 2.48 -11.80
N LYS A 62 12.23 2.54 -12.85
CA LYS A 62 12.56 3.32 -14.05
C LYS A 62 12.65 4.82 -13.75
N LYS A 63 11.80 5.35 -12.86
CA LYS A 63 11.79 6.77 -12.51
C LYS A 63 12.97 7.18 -11.61
N THR A 64 13.35 6.30 -10.70
CA THR A 64 14.34 6.60 -9.65
C THR A 64 15.74 6.07 -9.98
N HIS A 65 15.86 5.14 -10.92
CA HIS A 65 17.02 4.26 -11.12
C HIS A 65 17.38 3.42 -9.88
N GLY A 66 16.47 3.32 -8.91
CA GLY A 66 16.61 2.53 -7.69
C GLY A 66 16.01 1.12 -7.82
N LYS A 67 15.99 0.42 -6.69
CA LYS A 67 15.32 -0.87 -6.52
C LYS A 67 14.21 -0.73 -5.49
N SER A 68 13.00 -1.12 -5.87
CA SER A 68 11.84 -1.13 -4.98
C SER A 68 12.04 -2.11 -3.81
N SER A 69 11.75 -1.65 -2.59
CA SER A 69 11.92 -2.44 -1.36
C SER A 69 10.64 -2.55 -0.53
N GLU A 70 9.76 -1.56 -0.58
CA GLU A 70 8.50 -1.50 0.16
C GLU A 70 7.37 -0.99 -0.73
N TRP A 71 6.14 -1.44 -0.47
CA TRP A 71 4.97 -1.11 -1.26
C TRP A 71 3.73 -0.97 -0.37
N THR A 72 3.02 0.13 -0.54
CA THR A 72 1.75 0.38 0.16
C THR A 72 0.66 0.68 -0.87
N LEU A 73 -0.47 0.00 -0.80
CA LEU A 73 -1.65 0.29 -1.62
C LEU A 73 -2.68 1.00 -0.75
N GLU A 74 -2.80 2.32 -0.88
CA GLU A 74 -3.61 3.15 0.02
C GLU A 74 -4.55 4.10 -0.74
N TYR A 75 -5.57 4.61 -0.05
CA TYR A 75 -6.37 5.72 -0.56
C TYR A 75 -5.70 7.05 -0.19
N SER A 76 -5.24 7.80 -1.20
CA SER A 76 -4.68 9.12 -0.96
C SER A 76 -5.78 10.18 -0.88
N LYS A 77 -5.96 10.80 0.30
CA LYS A 77 -6.87 11.96 0.47
C LYS A 77 -6.47 13.15 -0.42
N LYS A 78 -5.17 13.37 -0.62
CA LYS A 78 -4.62 14.44 -1.49
C LYS A 78 -5.05 14.27 -2.95
N TYR A 79 -4.90 13.06 -3.50
CA TYR A 79 -5.22 12.77 -4.91
C TYR A 79 -6.62 12.21 -5.12
N LYS A 80 -7.37 12.00 -4.03
CA LYS A 80 -8.72 11.41 -3.99
C LYS A 80 -8.83 10.11 -4.78
N THR A 81 -7.81 9.26 -4.68
CA THR A 81 -7.71 8.02 -5.48
C THR A 81 -6.82 6.99 -4.80
N THR A 82 -6.98 5.72 -5.16
CA THR A 82 -6.06 4.66 -4.74
C THR A 82 -4.72 4.79 -5.46
N ILE A 83 -3.65 4.70 -4.68
CA ILE A 83 -2.27 4.84 -5.16
C ILE A 83 -1.45 3.65 -4.69
N TRP A 84 -0.45 3.29 -5.50
CA TRP A 84 0.72 2.59 -5.00
C TRP A 84 1.70 3.64 -4.49
N ASP A 85 2.07 3.57 -3.23
CA ASP A 85 3.30 4.17 -2.75
C ASP A 85 4.41 3.13 -2.80
N VAL A 86 5.55 3.50 -3.38
CA VAL A 86 6.64 2.58 -3.66
C VAL A 86 7.95 3.21 -3.25
N LYS A 87 8.57 2.67 -2.21
CA LYS A 87 9.94 2.99 -1.84
C LYS A 87 10.90 2.31 -2.80
N SER A 88 11.72 3.09 -3.47
CA SER A 88 12.70 2.64 -4.47
C SER A 88 14.03 3.37 -4.29
N GLY A 89 14.98 2.71 -3.62
CA GLY A 89 16.19 3.37 -3.11
C GLY A 89 15.83 4.30 -1.95
N ASN A 90 16.38 5.52 -1.96
CA ASN A 90 16.10 6.57 -0.97
C ASN A 90 14.94 7.50 -1.40
N LYS A 91 14.01 6.98 -2.20
CA LYS A 91 12.91 7.75 -2.78
C LYS A 91 11.60 6.99 -2.64
N GLU A 92 10.53 7.74 -2.42
CA GLU A 92 9.16 7.25 -2.51
C GLU A 92 8.51 7.74 -3.80
N VAL A 93 7.74 6.87 -4.44
CA VAL A 93 7.05 7.16 -5.70
C VAL A 93 5.57 6.84 -5.55
N LYS A 94 4.75 7.88 -5.41
CA LYS A 94 3.28 7.75 -5.42
C LYS A 94 2.77 7.63 -6.84
N ILE A 95 2.12 6.51 -7.17
CA ILE A 95 1.65 6.14 -8.51
C ILE A 95 0.14 5.90 -8.47
N LYS A 96 -0.62 6.54 -9.36
CA LYS A 96 -2.07 6.31 -9.49
C LYS A 96 -2.33 4.85 -9.85
N ALA A 97 -3.01 4.10 -8.98
CA ALA A 97 -3.16 2.66 -9.14
C ALA A 97 -3.96 2.27 -10.40
N THR A 98 -4.93 3.10 -10.82
CA THR A 98 -5.78 2.78 -11.98
C THR A 98 -5.11 3.02 -13.34
N SER A 99 -4.01 3.77 -13.40
CA SER A 99 -3.40 4.15 -14.69
C SER A 99 -1.88 3.99 -14.75
N GLY A 100 -1.19 3.93 -13.61
CA GLY A 100 0.27 3.97 -13.56
C GLY A 100 0.86 5.37 -13.73
N LYS A 101 0.03 6.43 -13.71
CA LYS A 101 0.54 7.82 -13.73
C LYS A 101 1.28 8.12 -12.43
N ILE A 102 2.52 8.58 -12.52
CA ILE A 102 3.29 9.08 -11.37
C ILE A 102 2.66 10.39 -10.89
N LEU A 103 2.37 10.48 -9.58
CA LEU A 103 1.72 11.61 -8.93
C LEU A 103 2.69 12.42 -8.06
N SER A 104 3.69 11.76 -7.48
CA SER A 104 4.74 12.38 -6.66
C SER A 104 6.02 11.55 -6.70
N VAL A 105 7.16 12.21 -6.50
CA VAL A 105 8.43 11.58 -6.14
C VAL A 105 9.03 12.41 -5.02
N THR A 106 9.32 11.78 -3.88
CA THR A 106 9.93 12.41 -2.70
C THR A 106 11.19 11.66 -2.32
N ASN A 107 12.11 12.31 -1.61
CA ASN A 107 13.14 11.57 -0.89
C ASN A 107 12.46 10.98 0.34
N ASP A 108 12.81 9.74 0.64
CA ASP A 108 12.44 9.05 1.88
C ASP A 108 13.28 9.60 3.04
#